data_AF-A0A964U8P9-F1
#
_entry.id   AF-A0A964U8P9-F1
#
_cell.length_a   1.000
_cell.length_b   1.000
_cell.length_c   1.000
_cell.angle_alpha   90.00
_cell.angle_beta   90.00
_cell.angle_gamma   90.00
#
_symmetry.space_group_name_H-M   'P 1'
#
loop_
_entity.id
_entity.type
_entity.pdbx_description
1 polymer ?
#
loop_
_entity_poly.entity_id
_entity_poly.type
_entity_poly.pdbx_seq_one_letter_code
_entity_poly.pdbx_strand_id
1 'polypeptide(L)'
;MQIARAPRPVAMQQLEQLPRRVVIGVQGLAMRQGHRWSWVFPGNALAANRALEQQIHKLLAGVGLDAGAMMRLNREGGPELFAFETIHMIRPAADRGIGHLHRGQRVLPPTPHRFKRIDELA
;
A
#
# COMPACT_ATOMS: atom_id res chain seq x y z
N MET A 1 -3.15 -12.38 -8.03
CA MET A 1 -4.13 -11.82 -7.06
C MET A 1 -3.36 -11.14 -5.93
N GLN A 2 -3.82 -10.00 -5.42
CA GLN A 2 -3.20 -9.30 -4.28
C GLN A 2 -4.17 -9.28 -3.12
N ILE A 3 -3.71 -9.65 -1.92
CA ILE A 3 -4.45 -9.44 -0.67
C ILE A 3 -3.76 -8.29 0.06
N ALA A 4 -4.50 -7.21 0.30
CA ALA A 4 -4.03 -6.12 1.15
C ALA A 4 -4.37 -6.46 2.61
N ARG A 5 -3.40 -6.28 3.51
CA ARG A 5 -3.68 -6.25 4.94
C ARG A 5 -4.45 -4.99 5.29
N ALA A 6 -5.19 -5.02 6.40
CA ALA A 6 -5.92 -3.86 6.89
C ALA A 6 -4.97 -2.64 7.01
N PRO A 7 -5.31 -1.49 6.42
CA PRO A 7 -4.47 -0.30 6.45
C PRO A 7 -4.34 0.23 7.87
N ARG A 8 -3.13 0.66 8.23
CA ARG A 8 -2.82 1.23 9.54
C ARG A 8 -2.51 2.72 9.39
N PRO A 9 -3.00 3.58 10.29
CA PRO A 9 -2.67 5.00 10.27
C PRO A 9 -1.16 5.23 10.30
N VAL A 10 -0.67 6.14 9.46
CA VAL A 10 0.74 6.56 9.51
C VAL A 10 0.88 7.62 10.59
N ALA A 11 1.46 7.26 11.73
CA ALA A 11 1.72 8.22 12.81
C ALA A 11 2.84 9.20 12.41
N MET A 12 2.46 10.42 12.04
CA MET A 12 3.39 11.50 11.71
C MET A 12 2.82 12.87 12.09
N GLN A 13 3.68 13.78 12.52
CA GLN A 13 3.35 15.18 12.80
C GLN A 13 3.71 16.13 11.65
N GLN A 14 4.70 15.72 10.84
CA GLN A 14 5.24 16.48 9.72
C GLN A 14 5.54 15.52 8.56
N LEU A 15 5.42 16.00 7.32
CA LEU A 15 5.52 15.16 6.12
C LEU A 15 6.92 14.58 5.91
N GLU A 16 7.95 15.29 6.38
CA GLU A 16 9.36 14.92 6.34
C GLU A 16 9.65 13.63 7.14
N GLN A 17 8.73 13.24 8.04
CA GLN A 17 8.81 11.98 8.77
C GLN A 17 8.39 10.78 7.93
N LEU A 18 7.63 11.00 6.85
CA LEU A 18 7.02 9.95 6.04
C LEU A 18 8.04 8.93 5.48
N PRO A 19 9.21 9.33 4.94
CA PRO A 19 10.21 8.37 4.48
C PRO A 19 10.75 7.42 5.57
N ARG A 20 10.66 7.82 6.85
CA ARG A 20 11.06 6.99 8.00
C ARG A 20 9.94 6.11 8.54
N ARG A 21 8.69 6.41 8.17
CA ARG A 21 7.49 5.68 8.62
C ARG A 21 7.01 4.66 7.61
N VAL A 22 7.37 4.82 6.34
CA VAL A 22 6.92 3.97 5.25
C VAL A 22 8.11 3.41 4.50
N VAL A 23 8.14 2.09 4.36
CA VAL A 23 9.17 1.40 3.58
C VAL A 23 8.71 1.33 2.13
N ILE A 24 9.29 2.20 1.29
CA ILE A 24 9.00 2.25 -0.14
C ILE A 24 9.27 0.90 -0.80
N GLY A 25 8.32 0.48 -1.64
CA GLY A 25 8.36 -0.80 -2.34
C GLY A 25 7.98 -2.03 -1.50
N VAL A 26 7.82 -1.86 -0.19
CA VAL A 26 7.22 -2.89 0.69
C VAL A 26 5.76 -2.56 0.95
N GLN A 27 5.51 -1.31 1.33
CA GLN A 27 4.20 -0.86 1.77
C GLN A 27 3.50 -0.07 0.67
N GLY A 28 2.20 -0.33 0.53
CA GLY A 28 1.28 0.55 -0.17
C GLY A 28 0.81 1.68 0.72
N LEU A 29 0.27 2.72 0.09
CA LEU A 29 -0.29 3.87 0.74
C LEU A 29 -1.77 4.00 0.41
N ALA A 30 -2.58 4.31 1.41
CA ALA A 30 -3.98 4.63 1.24
C ALA A 30 -4.27 5.99 1.86
N MET A 31 -5.23 6.70 1.29
CA MET A 31 -5.66 8.01 1.80
C MET A 31 -7.18 8.03 1.92
N ARG A 32 -7.66 8.63 3.02
CA ARG A 32 -9.08 8.85 3.27
C ARG A 32 -9.38 10.33 3.45
N GLN A 33 -10.47 10.79 2.84
CA GLN A 33 -11.12 12.07 3.15
C GLN A 33 -12.63 11.84 3.23
N GLY A 34 -13.21 11.92 4.43
CA GLY A 34 -14.61 11.55 4.66
C GLY A 34 -14.87 10.10 4.22
N HIS A 35 -15.80 9.90 3.28
CA HIS A 35 -16.11 8.57 2.72
C HIS A 35 -15.26 8.17 1.52
N ARG A 36 -14.39 9.06 1.02
CA ARG A 36 -13.58 8.79 -0.18
C ARG A 36 -12.26 8.13 0.21
N TRP A 37 -11.89 7.14 -0.59
CA TRP A 37 -10.62 6.42 -0.45
C TRP A 37 -9.83 6.43 -1.76
N SER A 38 -8.52 6.59 -1.65
CA SER A 38 -7.57 6.43 -2.75
C SER A 38 -6.44 5.52 -2.33
N TRP A 39 -5.87 4.78 -3.29
CA TRP A 39 -4.91 3.72 -3.05
C TRP A 39 -3.74 3.76 -4.02
N VAL A 40 -2.54 3.56 -3.50
CA VAL A 40 -1.32 3.31 -4.26
C VAL A 40 -0.70 2.01 -3.77
N PHE A 41 -0.76 1.00 -4.63
CA PHE A 41 -0.19 -0.32 -4.35
C PHE A 41 1.34 -0.30 -4.53
N PRO A 42 2.10 -1.02 -3.68
CA PRO A 42 3.56 -0.97 -3.67
C PRO A 42 4.15 -1.42 -5.01
N GLY A 43 3.59 -2.49 -5.61
CA GLY A 43 4.04 -2.96 -6.92
C GLY A 43 3.84 -1.94 -8.06
N ASN A 44 2.74 -1.16 -8.03
CA ASN A 44 2.49 -0.11 -9.01
C ASN A 44 3.45 1.08 -8.80
N ALA A 45 3.67 1.46 -7.54
CA ALA A 45 4.64 2.51 -7.22
C ALA A 45 6.05 2.17 -7.69
N LEU A 46 6.50 0.94 -7.46
CA LEU A 46 7.79 0.43 -7.93
C LEU A 46 7.88 0.37 -9.45
N ALA A 47 6.91 -0.26 -10.11
CA ALA A 47 6.93 -0.41 -11.57
C ALA A 47 6.92 0.94 -12.30
N ALA A 48 6.27 1.96 -11.74
CA ALA A 48 6.22 3.30 -12.30
C ALA A 48 7.34 4.22 -11.82
N ASN A 49 8.33 3.71 -11.07
CA ASN A 49 9.42 4.47 -10.44
C ASN A 49 8.93 5.75 -9.73
N ARG A 50 7.78 5.67 -9.03
CA ARG A 50 7.15 6.84 -8.42
C ARG A 50 7.80 7.19 -7.09
N ALA A 51 8.30 8.42 -7.01
CA ALA A 51 8.72 9.01 -5.75
C ALA A 51 7.55 9.11 -4.77
N LEU A 52 7.85 9.09 -3.47
CA LEU A 52 6.83 9.15 -2.41
C LEU A 52 5.90 10.36 -2.56
N GLU A 53 6.45 11.54 -2.84
CA GLU A 53 5.68 12.76 -3.09
C GLU A 53 4.67 12.59 -4.23
N GLN A 54 5.09 12.01 -5.36
CA GLN A 54 4.21 11.73 -6.50
C GLN A 54 3.09 10.75 -6.13
N GLN A 55 3.36 9.79 -5.25
CA GLN A 55 2.33 8.88 -4.73
C GLN A 55 1.30 9.66 -3.88
N ILE A 56 1.74 10.59 -3.03
CA ILE A 56 0.86 11.45 -2.24
C ILE A 56 -0.01 12.35 -3.14
N HIS A 57 0.57 12.98 -4.17
CA HIS A 57 -0.22 13.78 -5.12
C HIS A 57 -1.31 12.96 -5.80
N LYS A 58 -0.99 11.73 -6.22
CA LYS A 58 -1.97 10.82 -6.81
C LYS A 58 -3.08 10.47 -5.81
N LEU A 59 -2.72 10.24 -4.55
CA LEU A 59 -3.69 9.95 -3.50
C LEU A 59 -4.63 11.14 -3.24
N LEU A 60 -4.07 12.35 -3.11
CA LEU A 60 -4.82 13.60 -2.96
C LEU A 60 -5.82 13.79 -4.10
N ALA A 61 -5.36 13.69 -5.35
CA ALA A 61 -6.22 13.78 -6.51
C ALA A 61 -7.35 12.73 -6.48
N GLY A 62 -7.04 11.49 -6.07
CA GLY A 62 -8.02 10.42 -5.97
C GLY A 62 -9.09 10.61 -4.88
N VAL A 63 -8.80 11.39 -3.83
CA VAL A 63 -9.81 11.81 -2.84
C VAL A 63 -10.48 13.15 -3.20
N GLY A 64 -10.08 13.77 -4.31
CA GLY A 64 -10.62 15.05 -4.79
C GLY A 64 -10.03 16.28 -4.10
N LEU A 65 -8.77 16.18 -3.67
CA LEU A 65 -8.01 17.28 -3.07
C LEU A 65 -6.84 17.68 -4.00
N ASP A 66 -6.42 18.94 -3.88
CA ASP A 66 -5.25 19.47 -4.57
C ASP A 66 -3.94 19.25 -3.78
N ALA A 67 -2.83 19.71 -4.35
CA ALA A 67 -1.51 19.66 -3.71
C ALA A 67 -1.43 20.50 -2.42
N GLY A 68 -2.23 21.56 -2.27
CA GLY A 68 -2.23 22.42 -1.08
C GLY A 68 -2.72 21.69 0.17
N ALA A 69 -3.56 20.66 0.00
CA ALA A 69 -4.01 19.82 1.11
C ALA A 69 -2.89 18.95 1.72
N MET A 70 -1.73 18.82 1.08
CA MET A 70 -0.59 18.06 1.60
C MET A 70 -0.13 18.57 2.97
N MET A 71 -0.19 19.89 3.20
CA MET A 71 0.17 20.50 4.50
C MET A 71 -0.78 20.13 5.65
N ARG A 72 -1.95 19.57 5.34
CA ARG A 72 -2.97 19.16 6.31
C ARG A 72 -3.03 17.65 6.52
N LEU A 73 -2.15 16.87 5.90
CA LEU A 73 -2.12 15.42 6.08
C LEU A 73 -2.05 15.03 7.55
N ASN A 74 -2.94 14.12 7.98
CA ASN A 74 -3.09 13.65 9.37
C ASN A 74 -3.35 14.76 10.41
N ARG A 75 -3.88 15.91 9.98
CA ARG A 75 -4.34 16.99 10.85
C ARG A 75 -5.86 17.05 10.87
N GLU A 76 -6.41 17.77 11.84
CA GLU A 76 -7.84 18.01 11.95
C GLU A 76 -8.41 18.63 10.65
N GLY A 77 -9.48 18.04 10.13
CA GLY A 77 -10.10 18.43 8.86
C GLY A 77 -9.30 18.09 7.59
N GLY A 78 -8.10 17.52 7.74
CA GLY A 78 -7.26 17.09 6.63
C GLY A 78 -7.40 15.61 6.28
N PRO A 79 -6.79 15.18 5.15
CA PRO A 79 -6.83 13.79 4.73
C PRO A 79 -5.97 12.92 5.63
N GLU A 80 -6.48 11.72 5.92
CA GLU A 80 -5.78 10.70 6.71
C GLU A 80 -4.96 9.80 5.79
N LEU A 81 -3.70 9.56 6.16
CA LEU A 81 -2.78 8.69 5.45
C LEU A 81 -2.57 7.38 6.20
N PHE A 82 -2.64 6.28 5.46
CA PHE A 82 -2.46 4.93 5.96
C PHE A 82 -1.38 4.20 5.16
N ALA A 83 -0.71 3.27 5.81
CA ALA A 83 0.18 2.31 5.18
C ALA A 83 -0.41 0.91 5.27
N PHE A 84 -0.21 0.10 4.24
CA PHE A 84 -0.62 -1.30 4.23
C PHE A 84 0.41 -2.17 3.55
N GLU A 85 0.43 -3.45 3.90
CA GLU A 85 1.25 -4.45 3.22
C GLU A 85 0.39 -5.24 2.23
N THR A 86 0.98 -5.65 1.12
CA THR A 86 0.31 -6.53 0.15
C THR A 86 1.02 -7.86 0.06
N ILE A 87 0.24 -8.94 0.10
CA ILE A 87 0.70 -10.28 -0.23
C ILE A 87 0.37 -10.53 -1.69
N HIS A 88 1.41 -10.77 -2.49
CA HIS A 88 1.26 -11.15 -3.89
C HIS A 88 1.12 -12.66 -3.99
N MET A 89 0.02 -13.11 -4.57
CA MET A 89 -0.22 -14.52 -4.87
C MET A 89 -0.18 -14.73 -6.37
N ILE A 90 0.62 -15.72 -6.77
CA ILE A 90 0.71 -16.17 -8.16
C ILE A 90 0.16 -17.59 -8.28
N ARG A 91 -0.48 -17.86 -9.41
CA ARG A 91 -0.79 -19.21 -9.86
C ARG A 91 -0.02 -19.40 -11.18
N PRO A 92 1.10 -20.13 -11.19
CA PRO A 92 1.97 -20.20 -12.37
C PRO A 92 1.32 -20.97 -13.54
N ALA A 93 0.42 -21.90 -13.25
CA ALA A 93 -0.37 -22.62 -14.25
C ALA A 93 -1.73 -23.02 -13.64
N ALA A 94 -2.77 -23.19 -14.46
CA ALA A 94 -4.14 -23.41 -13.99
C ALA A 94 -4.29 -24.66 -13.09
N ASP A 95 -3.46 -25.68 -13.34
CA ASP A 95 -3.36 -26.96 -12.64
C ASP A 95 -2.45 -26.93 -11.40
N ARG A 96 -1.73 -25.84 -11.15
CA ARG A 96 -0.81 -25.69 -10.01
C ARG A 96 -1.43 -24.89 -8.86
N GLY A 97 -1.04 -25.25 -7.64
CA GLY A 97 -1.43 -24.54 -6.42
C GLY A 97 -0.98 -23.07 -6.40
N ILE A 98 -1.67 -22.24 -5.61
CA ILE A 98 -1.33 -20.83 -5.44
C ILE A 98 -0.05 -20.71 -4.59
N GLY A 99 0.94 -19.99 -5.10
CA GLY A 99 2.20 -19.69 -4.41
C GLY A 99 2.24 -18.26 -3.90
N HIS A 100 2.92 -18.05 -2.77
CA HIS A 100 3.27 -16.71 -2.27
C HIS A 100 4.51 -16.18 -2.99
N LEU A 101 4.41 -14.98 -3.55
CA LEU A 101 5.53 -14.35 -4.28
C LEU A 101 6.35 -13.40 -3.40
N HIS A 102 5.72 -12.71 -2.44
CA HIS A 102 6.41 -11.62 -1.72
C HIS A 102 5.99 -11.44 -0.26
N ARG A 103 6.98 -11.05 0.55
CA ARG A 103 6.84 -10.29 1.80
C ARG A 103 7.81 -9.10 1.72
N GLY A 104 7.35 -7.97 1.19
CA GLY A 104 8.21 -6.79 0.94
C GLY A 104 9.24 -6.95 -0.18
N GLN A 105 10.41 -6.32 -0.05
CA GLN A 105 11.48 -6.24 -1.07
C GLN A 105 12.15 -7.59 -1.40
N ARG A 106 11.80 -8.68 -0.72
CA ARG A 106 12.28 -10.03 -1.06
C ARG A 106 11.26 -10.72 -1.96
N VAL A 107 11.69 -11.05 -3.18
CA VAL A 107 11.09 -12.14 -3.96
C VAL A 107 11.40 -13.41 -3.18
N LEU A 108 10.39 -14.01 -2.55
CA LEU A 108 10.56 -15.33 -1.98
C LEU A 108 10.35 -16.35 -3.11
N PRO A 109 11.14 -17.43 -3.18
CA PRO A 109 10.79 -18.53 -4.08
C PRO A 109 9.35 -18.95 -3.77
N PRO A 110 8.52 -19.17 -4.81
CA PRO A 110 7.10 -19.41 -4.62
C PRO A 110 6.92 -20.62 -3.71
N THR A 111 6.53 -20.36 -2.47
CA THR A 111 6.29 -21.42 -1.49
C THR A 111 4.88 -21.93 -1.77
N PRO A 112 4.71 -23.19 -2.21
CA PRO A 112 3.40 -23.72 -2.52
C PRO A 112 2.62 -23.93 -1.21
N HIS A 113 1.52 -23.20 -1.04
CA HIS A 113 0.59 -23.46 0.06
C HIS A 113 -0.37 -24.55 -0.40
N ARG A 114 -0.21 -25.76 0.13
CA ARG A 114 -1.28 -26.76 0.08
C ARG A 114 -2.36 -26.30 1.07
N PHE A 115 -3.46 -25.76 0.53
CA PHE A 115 -4.73 -25.51 1.21
C PHE A 115 -4.69 -24.69 2.51
N LYS A 116 -4.09 -23.49 2.50
CA LYS A 116 -4.41 -22.49 3.53
C LYS A 116 -5.50 -21.56 3.03
N ARG A 117 -6.55 -21.35 3.83
CA ARG A 117 -7.56 -20.32 3.53
C ARG A 117 -6.89 -18.94 3.61
N ILE A 118 -7.36 -17.99 2.82
CA ILE A 118 -6.80 -16.63 2.76
C ILE A 118 -6.79 -15.97 4.16
N ASP A 119 -7.76 -16.32 5.00
CA ASP A 119 -7.90 -15.83 6.36
C ASP A 119 -6.81 -16.35 7.32
N GLU A 120 -6.11 -17.42 6.96
CA GLU A 120 -5.02 -18.02 7.77
C GLU A 120 -3.65 -17.38 7.48
N LEU A 121 -3.61 -16.36 6.61
CA LEU A 121 -2.39 -15.66 6.19
C LEU A 121 -2.27 -14.24 6.81
N ALA A 122 -3.25 -13.82 7.62
CA ALA A 122 -3.33 -12.51 8.26
C ALA A 122 -2.44 -12.42 9.51
#